data_AF-A0A1J3JEN4-F1
#
_entry.id   AF-A0A1J3JEN4-F1
#
_cell.length_a   1.000
_cell.length_b   1.000
_cell.length_c   1.000
_cell.angle_alpha   90.00
_cell.angle_beta   90.00
_cell.angle_gamma   90.00
#
_symmetry.space_group_name_H-M   'P 1'
#
loop_
_entity.id
_entity.type
_entity.pdbx_description
1 polymer ?
#
loop_
_entity_poly.entity_id
_entity_poly.type
_entity_poly.pdbx_seq_one_letter_code
_entity_poly.pdbx_strand_id
1 'polypeptide(L)'
;CNKYMVKSAGKDAFHLRIRVHPFHVLRINKMLSCAGADRLQTGMRGAFGKALGTCARVAIGQVLLSVRCKDAHGHHAQEALRRAKFKFPGRQ
;
A
#
# COMPACT_ATOMS: atom_id res chain seq x y z
N CYS A 1 9.13 2.87 -7.15
CA CYS A 1 8.83 3.33 -8.53
C CYS A 1 9.26 4.78 -8.77
N ASN A 2 8.55 5.79 -8.26
CA ASN A 2 8.78 7.22 -8.59
C ASN A 2 10.24 7.68 -8.46
N LYS A 3 10.84 7.57 -7.26
CA LYS A 3 12.22 8.04 -7.00
C LYS A 3 13.27 7.44 -7.96
N TYR A 4 13.12 6.18 -8.35
CA TYR A 4 14.04 5.53 -9.29
C TYR A 4 13.84 6.03 -10.73
N MET A 5 12.58 6.11 -11.18
CA MET A 5 12.26 6.61 -12.52
C MET A 5 12.69 8.08 -12.71
N VAL A 6 12.49 8.93 -11.71
CA VAL A 6 12.94 10.33 -11.76
C VAL A 6 14.46 10.43 -11.88
N LYS A 7 15.21 9.58 -11.16
CA LYS A 7 16.69 9.58 -11.23
C LYS A 7 17.22 9.04 -12.57
N SER A 8 16.56 8.02 -13.15
CA SER A 8 17.08 7.32 -14.32
C SER A 8 16.54 7.85 -15.65
N ALA A 9 15.26 8.22 -15.72
CA ALA A 9 14.61 8.69 -16.95
C ALA A 9 14.28 10.19 -16.94
N GLY A 10 14.23 10.82 -15.76
CA GLY A 10 13.74 12.20 -15.60
C GLY A 10 12.25 12.24 -15.28
N LYS A 11 11.79 13.33 -14.68
CA LYS A 11 10.43 13.48 -14.12
C LYS A 11 9.33 13.40 -15.19
N ASP A 12 9.56 13.97 -16.37
CA ASP A 12 8.54 14.09 -17.42
C ASP A 12 8.60 12.98 -18.47
N ALA A 13 9.54 12.03 -18.32
CA ALA A 13 9.74 10.93 -19.25
C ALA A 13 8.79 9.73 -19.00
N PHE A 14 8.00 9.76 -17.93
CA PHE A 14 7.09 8.68 -17.57
C PHE A 14 5.78 9.20 -16.94
N HIS A 15 4.73 8.41 -17.10
CA HIS A 15 3.44 8.63 -16.44
C HIS A 15 3.10 7.39 -15.60
N LEU A 16 3.20 7.54 -14.28
CA LEU A 16 2.84 6.51 -13.31
C LEU A 16 1.41 6.75 -12.80
N ARG A 17 0.57 5.71 -12.86
CA ARG A 17 -0.78 5.70 -12.29
C ARG A 17 -0.93 4.56 -11.29
N ILE A 18 -1.36 4.89 -10.08
CA ILE A 18 -1.88 3.92 -9.12
C ILE A 18 -3.31 3.61 -9.53
N ARG A 19 -3.60 2.35 -9.86
CA ARG A 19 -4.91 1.94 -10.40
C ARG A 19 -5.90 1.57 -9.30
N VAL A 20 -5.40 1.19 -8.13
CA VAL A 20 -6.23 0.75 -7.01
C VAL A 20 -6.27 1.83 -5.93
N HIS A 21 -7.47 2.11 -5.44
CA HIS A 21 -7.72 3.11 -4.40
C HIS A 21 -8.14 2.42 -3.08
N PRO A 22 -7.62 2.87 -1.91
CA PRO A 22 -7.93 2.25 -0.63
C PRO A 22 -9.23 2.82 -0.04
N PHE A 23 -10.37 2.23 -0.40
CA PHE A 23 -11.68 2.64 0.12
C PHE A 23 -12.15 1.82 1.33
N HIS A 24 -11.58 0.64 1.57
CA HIS A 24 -12.04 -0.22 2.66
C HIS A 24 -11.41 0.19 3.99
N VAL A 25 -12.23 0.51 5.00
CA VAL A 25 -11.76 0.96 6.31
C VAL A 25 -11.51 -0.23 7.23
N LEU A 26 -10.28 -0.32 7.74
CA LEU A 26 -9.88 -1.26 8.78
C LEU A 26 -10.30 -0.74 10.15
N ARG A 27 -10.79 -1.65 11.00
CA ARG A 27 -11.22 -1.34 12.36
C ARG A 27 -10.30 -2.00 13.39
N ILE A 28 -10.06 -1.31 14.50
CA ILE A 28 -9.29 -1.84 15.63
C ILE A 28 -10.08 -1.68 16.94
N ASN A 29 -10.15 -2.76 17.72
CA ASN A 29 -10.53 -2.69 19.13
C ASN A 29 -9.25 -2.48 19.95
N LYS A 30 -8.96 -1.22 20.31
CA LYS A 30 -7.67 -0.87 20.89
C LYS A 30 -7.60 -1.29 22.36
N MET A 31 -6.64 -2.15 22.68
CA MET A 31 -6.36 -2.59 24.05
C MET A 31 -5.39 -1.64 24.74
N LEU A 32 -5.51 -1.49 26.06
CA LEU A 32 -4.55 -0.74 26.87
C LEU A 32 -3.32 -1.62 27.16
N SER A 33 -2.13 -1.08 26.93
CA SER A 33 -0.86 -1.79 27.16
C SER A 33 -0.15 -1.38 28.47
N CYS A 34 -0.88 -0.82 29.44
CA CYS A 34 -0.33 -0.36 30.71
C CYS A 34 -0.57 -1.34 31.87
N ALA A 35 0.22 -1.23 32.93
CA ALA A 35 0.02 -2.03 34.15
C ALA A 35 -1.36 -1.76 34.75
N GLY A 36 -2.10 -2.83 35.06
CA GLY A 36 -3.48 -2.73 35.56
C GLY A 36 -4.53 -2.45 34.49
N ALA A 37 -4.24 -2.67 33.20
CA ALA A 37 -5.19 -2.50 32.10
C ALA A 37 -6.52 -3.25 32.32
N ASP A 38 -6.48 -4.43 32.95
CA ASP A 38 -7.67 -5.24 33.24
C ASP A 38 -8.71 -4.53 34.12
N ARG A 39 -8.28 -3.57 34.94
CA ARG A 39 -9.18 -2.79 35.81
C ARG A 39 -9.97 -1.72 35.04
N LEU A 40 -9.42 -1.24 33.93
CA LEU A 40 -9.93 -0.09 33.19
C LEU A 40 -10.55 -0.47 31.85
N GLN A 41 -10.16 -1.61 31.29
CA GLN A 41 -10.61 -2.06 30.00
C GLN A 41 -11.81 -3.00 30.10
N THR A 42 -12.72 -2.94 29.12
CA THR A 42 -13.85 -3.86 28.99
C THR A 42 -13.51 -5.19 28.32
N GLY A 43 -12.22 -5.49 28.09
CA GLY A 43 -11.76 -6.65 27.34
C GLY A 43 -12.42 -6.75 25.96
N MET A 44 -13.14 -7.85 25.72
CA MET A 44 -13.87 -8.11 24.47
C MET A 44 -15.37 -7.71 24.54
N ARG A 45 -15.85 -7.16 25.66
CA ARG A 45 -17.21 -6.62 25.72
C ARG A 45 -17.30 -5.35 24.87
N GLY A 46 -18.19 -5.34 23.88
CA GLY A 46 -18.32 -4.23 22.94
C GLY A 46 -17.17 -4.14 21.92
N ALA A 47 -16.62 -5.28 21.48
CA ALA A 47 -15.40 -5.37 20.67
C ALA A 47 -15.48 -4.78 19.24
N PHE A 48 -16.57 -4.11 18.85
CA PHE A 48 -16.63 -3.48 17.55
C PHE A 48 -15.65 -2.30 17.49
N GLY A 49 -14.65 -2.45 16.63
CA GLY A 49 -13.52 -1.51 16.57
C GLY A 49 -13.88 -0.16 15.97
N LYS A 50 -13.05 0.84 16.29
CA LYS A 50 -13.06 2.16 15.63
C LYS A 50 -12.21 2.12 14.37
N ALA A 51 -12.48 3.03 13.43
CA ALA A 51 -11.67 3.16 12.21
C ALA A 51 -10.21 3.50 12.56
N LEU A 52 -9.26 2.78 11.94
CA LEU A 52 -7.81 2.98 12.14
C LEU A 52 -7.10 3.41 10.87
N GLY A 53 -7.43 2.76 9.75
CA GLY A 53 -6.75 2.98 8.48
C GLY A 53 -7.57 2.46 7.32
N THR A 54 -7.08 2.67 6.10
CA THR A 54 -7.72 2.17 4.89
C THR A 54 -6.86 1.11 4.21
N CYS A 55 -7.50 0.23 3.47
CA CYS A 55 -6.85 -0.77 2.65
C CYS A 55 -7.54 -0.88 1.29
N ALA A 56 -6.80 -1.43 0.34
CA ALA A 56 -7.27 -1.64 -1.01
C ALA A 56 -7.51 -3.14 -1.21
N ARG A 57 -8.72 -3.52 -1.60
CA ARG A 57 -9.06 -4.91 -1.93
C ARG A 57 -8.62 -5.19 -3.35
N VAL A 58 -7.86 -6.26 -3.55
CA VAL A 58 -7.34 -6.67 -4.86
C VAL A 58 -7.63 -8.13 -5.15
N ALA A 59 -8.03 -8.40 -6.39
CA ALA A 59 -8.22 -9.75 -6.93
C ALA A 59 -6.95 -10.25 -7.65
N ILE A 60 -6.89 -11.56 -7.90
CA ILE A 60 -5.80 -12.18 -8.68
C ILE A 60 -5.81 -11.59 -10.10
N GLY A 61 -4.64 -11.17 -10.58
CA GLY A 61 -4.48 -10.53 -11.90
C GLY A 61 -4.89 -9.06 -11.97
N GLN A 62 -5.38 -8.47 -10.87
CA GLN A 62 -5.73 -7.06 -10.87
C GLN A 62 -4.48 -6.17 -10.90
N VAL A 63 -4.45 -5.24 -11.85
CA VAL A 63 -3.31 -4.31 -12.00
C VAL A 63 -3.26 -3.30 -10.85
N LEU A 64 -2.17 -3.30 -10.09
CA LEU A 64 -1.91 -2.36 -8.99
C LEU A 64 -1.40 -1.01 -9.49
N LEU A 65 -0.34 -1.06 -10.29
CA LEU A 65 0.43 0.09 -10.76
C LEU A 65 0.59 -0.02 -12.27
N SER A 66 0.45 1.10 -12.97
CA SER A 66 0.70 1.19 -14.41
C SER A 66 1.68 2.31 -14.68
N VAL A 67 2.72 2.02 -15.46
CA VAL A 67 3.71 3.01 -15.93
C VAL A 67 3.62 3.08 -17.44
N ARG A 68 3.50 4.30 -17.97
CA ARG A 68 3.68 4.59 -19.40
C ARG A 68 4.98 5.35 -19.58
N CYS A 69 5.83 4.92 -20.50
CA CYS A 69 7.08 5.59 -20.85
C CYS A 69 7.42 5.31 -22.31
N LYS A 70 8.39 6.05 -22.87
CA LYS A 70 8.97 5.75 -24.19
C LYS A 70 9.80 4.46 -24.12
N ASP A 71 9.96 3.76 -25.24
CA ASP A 71 10.65 2.46 -25.30
C ASP A 71 12.09 2.50 -24.80
N ALA A 72 12.79 3.62 -24.99
CA ALA A 72 14.13 3.86 -24.46
C ALA A 72 14.24 3.66 -22.93
N HIS A 73 13.17 3.92 -22.18
CA HIS A 73 13.12 3.80 -20.72
C HIS A 73 12.44 2.52 -20.22
N GLY A 74 12.09 1.59 -21.13
CA GLY A 74 11.38 0.36 -20.77
C GLY A 74 12.12 -0.49 -19.72
N HIS A 75 13.44 -0.62 -19.86
CA HIS A 75 14.28 -1.37 -18.92
C HIS A 75 14.28 -0.73 -17.50
N HIS A 76 14.34 0.60 -17.42
CA HIS A 76 14.22 1.31 -16.15
C HIS A 76 12.82 1.16 -15.54
N ALA A 77 11.76 1.15 -16.34
CA ALA A 77 10.40 0.95 -15.86
C ALA A 77 10.21 -0.45 -15.23
N GLN A 78 10.76 -1.50 -15.85
CA GLN A 78 10.74 -2.85 -15.29
C GLN A 78 11.47 -2.93 -13.94
N GLU A 79 12.66 -2.36 -13.85
CA GLU A 79 13.41 -2.31 -12.59
C GLU A 79 12.69 -1.47 -11.51
N ALA A 80 12.01 -0.39 -11.91
CA ALA A 80 11.21 0.43 -11.00
C ALA A 80 10.03 -0.34 -10.39
N LEU A 81 9.38 -1.19 -11.20
CA LEU A 81 8.29 -2.07 -10.78
C LEU A 81 8.81 -3.23 -9.93
N ARG A 82 9.95 -3.82 -10.27
CA ARG A 82 10.62 -4.83 -9.43
C ARG A 82 10.95 -4.27 -8.05
N ARG A 83 11.40 -3.02 -7.95
CA ARG A 83 11.63 -2.36 -6.65
C ARG A 83 10.33 -2.08 -5.89
N ALA A 84 9.24 -1.77 -6.61
CA ALA A 84 7.93 -1.57 -6.00
C ALA A 84 7.35 -2.88 -5.44
N LYS A 85 7.63 -4.01 -6.09
CA LYS A 85 7.26 -5.37 -5.66
C LYS A 85 7.56 -5.62 -4.18
N PHE A 86 8.77 -5.28 -3.73
CA PHE A 86 9.20 -5.50 -2.34
C PHE A 86 8.45 -4.68 -1.27
N LYS A 87 7.62 -3.72 -1.69
CA LYS A 87 6.78 -2.91 -0.78
C LYS A 87 5.36 -3.45 -0.66
N PHE A 88 4.98 -4.42 -1.48
CA PHE A 88 3.67 -5.07 -1.42
C PHE A 88 3.80 -6.47 -0.85
N PRO A 89 2.82 -6.92 -0.04
CA PRO A 89 2.77 -8.29 0.43
C PRO A 89 2.43 -9.25 -0.72
N GLY A 90 2.96 -10.47 -0.67
CA GLY A 90 2.66 -11.54 -1.63
C GLY A 90 3.53 -11.53 -2.89
N ARG A 91 3.07 -12.27 -3.92
CA ARG A 91 3.72 -12.35 -5.24
C ARG A 91 2.98 -11.46 -6.24
N GLN A 92 3.72 -10.55 -6.85
CA GLN A 92 3.30 -9.72 -7.98
C GLN A 92 4.04 -10.13 -9.24
#